data_AF-A0A2J6QSR6-F1
#
_entry.id   AF-A0A2J6QSR6-F1
#
_cell.length_a   1.000
_cell.length_b   1.000
_cell.length_c   1.000
_cell.angle_alpha   90.00
_cell.angle_beta   90.00
_cell.angle_gamma   90.00
#
_symmetry.space_group_name_H-M   'P 1'
#
loop_
_entity.id
_entity.type
_entity.pdbx_description
1 polymer ?
#
loop_
_entity_poly.entity_id
_entity_poly.type
_entity_poly.pdbx_seq_one_letter_code
_entity_poly.pdbx_strand_id
1 'polypeptide(L)' 'MPVVVFGHGGGDLNSDDKTARYVAENIPCIIISINYRLGPTLKYPTTLDDFETGFN' A
#
# COMPACT_ATOMS: atom_id res chain seq x y z
N MET A 1 4.77 17.44 7.05
CA MET A 1 5.49 16.15 6.88
C MET A 1 4.92 15.48 5.63
N PRO A 2 5.75 15.04 4.66
CA PRO A 2 5.27 14.33 3.47
C PRO A 2 4.50 13.06 3.81
N VAL A 3 3.57 12.68 2.94
CA VAL A 3 2.78 11.45 3.05
C VAL A 3 3.05 10.60 1.81
N VAL A 4 3.30 9.31 2.04
CA VAL A 4 3.46 8.30 1.01
C VAL A 4 2.31 7.31 1.15
N VAL A 5 1.47 7.23 0.14
CA VAL A 5 0.43 6.20 0.04
C VAL A 5 1.02 5.01 -0.69
N PHE A 6 1.06 3.86 -0.02
CA PHE A 6 1.80 2.69 -0.46
C PHE A 6 0.87 1.52 -0.80
N GLY A 7 1.07 0.93 -1.97
CA GLY A 7 0.42 -0.30 -2.39
C GLY A 7 1.44 -1.41 -2.27
N HIS A 8 1.13 -2.43 -1.47
CA HIS A 8 2.02 -3.59 -1.33
C HIS A 8 2.17 -4.34 -2.66
N GLY A 9 3.20 -5.19 -2.78
CA GLY A 9 3.38 -6.08 -3.93
C GLY A 9 2.52 -7.35 -3.86
N GLY A 10 2.99 -8.44 -4.46
CA GLY A 10 2.35 -9.74 -4.33
C GLY A 10 2.41 -10.25 -2.88
N GLY A 11 1.25 -10.46 -2.26
CA GLY A 11 1.14 -10.83 -0.85
C GLY A 11 -0.04 -10.13 -0.18
N ASP A 12 0.16 -9.68 1.05
CA ASP A 12 -0.81 -8.96 1.88
C ASP A 12 -0.22 -7.66 2.47
N LEU A 13 -1.01 -6.95 3.27
CA LEU A 13 -0.63 -5.70 3.93
C LEU A 13 0.70 -5.76 4.71
N ASN A 14 1.07 -6.93 5.23
CA ASN A 14 2.27 -7.08 6.07
C ASN A 14 3.52 -7.45 5.27
N SER A 15 3.36 -7.86 4.02
CA SER A 15 4.45 -8.37 3.19
C SER A 15 5.58 -7.35 2.99
N ASP A 16 5.23 -6.05 2.99
CA ASP A 16 6.16 -4.93 2.78
C ASP A 16 6.35 -4.05 4.03
N ASP A 17 5.94 -4.48 5.23
CA ASP A 17 6.06 -3.68 6.47
C ASP A 17 7.51 -3.25 6.75
N LYS A 18 8.49 -4.14 6.51
CA LYS A 18 9.91 -3.83 6.66
C LYS A 18 10.35 -2.70 5.73
N THR A 19 9.88 -2.70 4.48
CA THR A 19 10.18 -1.66 3.50
C THR A 19 9.56 -0.33 3.92
N ALA A 20 8.28 -0.35 4.34
CA ALA A 20 7.58 0.83 4.84
C ALA A 20 8.30 1.47 6.04
N ARG A 21 8.72 0.65 7.02
CA ARG A 21 9.49 1.10 8.19
C ARG A 21 10.83 1.69 7.81
N TYR A 22 11.59 1.00 6.95
CA TYR A 22 12.87 1.50 6.48
C TYR A 22 12.75 2.89 5.85
N VAL A 23 11.72 3.09 5.01
CA VAL A 23 11.47 4.41 4.39
C VAL A 23 11.11 5.45 5.45
N ALA A 24 10.18 5.17 6.36
CA ALA A 24 9.75 6.11 7.41
C ALA A 24 10.86 6.47 8.41
N GLU A 25 11.79 5.55 8.67
CA GLU A 25 12.94 5.78 9.57
C GLU A 25 14.03 6.66 8.92
N ASN A 26 14.19 6.59 7.60
CA ASN A 26 15.26 7.29 6.88
C ASN A 26 14.78 8.56 6.17
N ILE A 27 13.48 8.68 5.91
CA ILE A 27 12.85 9.81 5.28
C ILE A 27 11.77 10.31 6.24
N PRO A 28 11.77 11.60 6.65
CA PRO A 28 10.80 12.13 7.61
C PRO A 28 9.42 12.24 6.96
N CYS A 29 8.73 11.11 6.77
CA CYS A 29 7.42 11.00 6.12
C CYS A 29 6.49 10.04 6.88
N ILE A 30 5.19 10.17 6.63
CA ILE A 30 4.18 9.19 7.03
C ILE A 30 3.97 8.22 5.88
N ILE A 31 3.94 6.91 6.17
CA ILE A 31 3.55 5.86 5.22
C ILE A 31 2.13 5.41 5.57
N ILE A 32 1.24 5.39 4.57
CA ILE A 32 -0.12 4.83 4.68
C ILE A 32 -0.21 3.69 3.67
N SER A 33 -0.25 2.45 4.16
CA SER A 33 -0.40 1.27 3.29
C SER A 33 -1.88 0.95 3.06
N ILE A 34 -2.28 0.81 1.79
CA ILE A 34 -3.65 0.42 1.43
C ILE A 34 -3.76 -1.10 1.39
N ASN A 35 -4.66 -1.65 2.21
CA ASN A 35 -5.03 -3.07 2.19
C ASN A 35 -6.09 -3.33 1.12
N TYR A 36 -5.69 -3.25 -0.14
CA TYR A 36 -6.59 -3.45 -1.28
C TYR A 36 -7.01 -4.91 -1.41
N ARG A 37 -8.11 -5.14 -2.11
CA ARG A 37 -8.62 -6.50 -2.35
C ARG A 37 -7.76 -7.25 -3.36
N LEU A 38 -7.61 -8.55 -3.13
CA LEU A 38 -6.64 -9.41 -3.82
C LEU A 38 -7.26 -10.37 -4.83
N GLY A 39 -6.49 -10.61 -5.90
CA GLY A 39 -6.69 -11.74 -6.79
C GLY A 39 -6.25 -13.07 -6.15
N PRO A 40 -6.65 -14.22 -6.72
CA PRO A 40 -7.42 -14.37 -7.96
C PRO A 40 -8.93 -14.22 -7.77
N THR A 41 -9.42 -14.12 -6.53
CA THR A 41 -10.85 -14.03 -6.19
C THR A 41 -11.48 -12.77 -6.78
N LEU A 42 -10.79 -11.64 -6.67
CA LEU A 42 -11.20 -10.37 -7.23
C LEU A 42 -10.25 -10.00 -8.36
N LYS A 43 -10.77 -10.01 -9.58
CA LYS A 43 -9.98 -9.76 -10.80
C LYS A 43 -9.74 -8.27 -10.99
N TYR A 44 -8.82 -7.96 -11.89
CA TYR A 44 -8.64 -6.61 -12.42
C TYR A 44 -10.00 -6.02 -12.86
N PRO A 45 -10.31 -4.75 -12.55
CA PRO A 45 -9.44 -3.73 -11.96
C PRO A 45 -9.52 -3.57 -10.44
N THR A 46 -10.17 -4.46 -9.69
CA THR A 46 -10.51 -4.27 -8.26
C THR A 46 -9.37 -3.71 -7.38
N THR A 47 -8.15 -4.25 -7.52
CA THR A 47 -6.97 -3.77 -6.77
C THR A 47 -6.63 -2.30 -7.05
N LEU A 48 -6.78 -1.87 -8.31
CA LEU A 48 -6.56 -0.49 -8.72
C LEU A 48 -7.67 0.43 -8.21
N ASP A 49 -8.93 -0.01 -8.28
CA ASP A 49 -10.07 0.77 -7.79
C ASP A 49 -9.96 1.04 -6.28
N ASP A 50 -9.55 0.04 -5.50
CA ASP A 50 -9.32 0.19 -4.06
C ASP A 50 -8.15 1.13 -3.75
N PHE A 51 -7.08 1.04 -4.53
CA PHE A 51 -5.93 1.93 -4.38
C PHE A 51 -6.31 3.38 -4.69
N GLU A 52 -7.02 3.61 -5.80
CA GLU A 52 -7.52 4.94 -6.17
C GLU A 52 -8.50 5.48 -5.12
N THR A 53 -9.39 4.64 -4.60
CA THR A 53 -10.34 5.02 -3.54
C THR A 53 -9.63 5.39 -2.23
N GLY A 54 -8.60 4.65 -1.84
CA GLY A 54 -7.85 4.95 -0.62
C GLY A 54 -6.84 6.10 -0.76
N PHE A 55 -6.51 6.49 -1.98
CA PHE A 55 -5.60 7.61 -2.28
C PHE A 55 -6.31 8.97 -2.26
N ASN A 56 -7.55 9.04 -2.75
CA ASN A 56 -8.35 10.27 -2.83
C ASN A 56 -9.02 10.62 -1.49
#